data_AF-A0A3M1WPR5-F1
#
_entry.id   AF-A0A3M1WPR5-F1
#
_cell.length_a   1.000
_cell.length_b   1.000
_cell.length_c   1.000
_cell.angle_alpha   90.00
_cell.angle_beta   90.00
_cell.angle_gamma   90.00
#
_symmetry.space_group_name_H-M   'P 1'
#
loop_
_entity.id
_entity.type
_entity.pdbx_description
1 polymer ?
#
loop_
_entity_poly.entity_id
_entity_poly.type
_entity_poly.pdbx_seq_one_letter_code
_entity_poly.pdbx_strand_id
1 'polypeptide(L)'
;MRMLLGPFLLFVLALQPALAQEGNASPADEGIGDASELVFPGEARHKVVYQLNKADNDYQEHILFSAGALLRKYGDDIHIVIVAIGPGIHVLGKKPLRPVTEMVRQRVESLAQYGVEFHACGNTMKTLGWTEDDLLPFAKEVEVGAADLMELQEEGYAYISW
;
A
#
# COMPACT_ATOMS: atom_id res chain seq x y z
N MET A 1 -0.02 -31.40 52.24
CA MET A 1 -0.16 -32.85 52.50
C MET A 1 -1.54 -33.27 52.01
N ARG A 2 -1.58 -34.38 51.29
CA ARG A 2 -2.65 -34.94 50.45
C ARG A 2 -3.90 -35.30 51.27
N MET A 3 -5.09 -34.99 50.77
CA MET A 3 -6.31 -35.76 51.10
C MET A 3 -7.18 -35.90 49.86
N LEU A 4 -7.04 -37.07 49.22
CA LEU A 4 -8.05 -37.66 48.35
C LEU A 4 -9.14 -38.25 49.24
N LEU A 5 -10.41 -38.06 48.86
CA LEU A 5 -11.51 -38.94 49.22
C LEU A 5 -12.35 -39.15 47.95
N GLY A 6 -12.35 -40.37 47.41
CA GLY A 6 -13.35 -40.82 46.42
C GLY A 6 -14.59 -41.39 47.13
N PRO A 7 -15.24 -42.42 46.59
CA PRO A 7 -15.78 -42.55 45.23
C PRO A 7 -17.22 -43.15 45.26
N PHE A 8 -17.75 -43.57 44.10
CA PHE A 8 -18.94 -44.43 43.88
C PHE A 8 -20.32 -43.84 44.16
N LEU A 9 -21.39 -44.12 43.42
CA LEU A 9 -21.69 -44.70 42.10
C LEU A 9 -23.23 -44.70 42.10
N LEU A 10 -23.91 -44.22 41.06
CA LEU A 10 -25.23 -44.75 40.68
C LEU A 10 -25.63 -44.24 39.30
N PHE A 11 -25.74 -45.21 38.42
CA PHE A 11 -26.17 -45.17 37.04
C PHE A 11 -27.71 -45.17 37.04
N VAL A 12 -28.37 -44.18 36.43
CA VAL A 12 -29.75 -44.34 35.94
C VAL A 12 -29.85 -43.73 34.55
N LEU A 13 -30.06 -44.65 33.60
CA LEU A 13 -30.45 -44.43 32.23
C LEU A 13 -31.88 -43.85 32.20
N ALA A 14 -32.08 -42.70 31.55
CA ALA A 14 -33.40 -42.28 31.09
C ALA A 14 -33.26 -41.66 29.70
N LEU A 15 -33.45 -42.52 28.68
CA LEU A 15 -33.92 -42.10 27.37
C LEU A 15 -35.22 -41.32 27.57
N GLN A 16 -35.26 -40.07 27.11
CA GLN A 16 -36.53 -39.39 26.84
C GLN A 16 -36.51 -38.79 25.44
N PRO A 17 -37.67 -38.81 24.76
CA PRO A 17 -37.78 -38.77 23.31
C PRO A 17 -37.63 -37.34 22.78
N ALA A 18 -37.12 -37.26 21.56
CA ALA A 18 -37.18 -36.06 20.74
C ALA A 18 -38.64 -35.63 20.57
N LEU A 19 -39.00 -34.50 21.18
CA LEU A 19 -40.19 -33.77 20.78
C LEU A 19 -39.79 -32.76 19.71
N ALA A 20 -40.30 -33.02 18.51
CA ALA A 20 -40.30 -32.08 17.40
C ALA A 20 -41.01 -30.79 17.83
N GLN A 21 -40.34 -29.66 17.66
CA GLN A 21 -40.97 -28.34 17.68
C GLN A 21 -40.96 -27.81 16.26
N GLU A 22 -42.08 -28.00 15.57
CA GLU A 22 -42.40 -27.25 14.36
C GLU A 22 -42.84 -25.83 14.75
N GLY A 23 -42.34 -24.84 14.01
CA GLY A 23 -42.91 -23.50 13.99
C GLY A 23 -41.97 -22.39 14.46
N ASN A 24 -41.15 -21.85 13.54
CA ASN A 24 -41.42 -20.56 12.89
C ASN A 24 -40.17 -20.14 12.09
N ALA A 25 -40.13 -20.47 10.80
CA ALA A 25 -39.13 -19.92 9.89
C ALA A 25 -39.49 -18.47 9.57
N SER A 26 -38.72 -17.51 10.05
CA SER A 26 -38.72 -16.16 9.49
C SER A 26 -37.89 -16.19 8.21
N PRO A 27 -38.44 -15.78 7.05
CA PRO A 27 -37.62 -15.51 5.88
C PRO A 27 -36.98 -14.13 6.03
N ALA A 28 -35.86 -13.92 5.35
CA ALA A 28 -35.09 -12.67 5.23
C ALA A 28 -34.13 -12.34 6.39
N ASP A 29 -32.96 -12.96 6.33
CA ASP A 29 -31.70 -12.20 6.41
C ASP A 29 -30.76 -12.79 5.35
N GLU A 30 -31.13 -12.60 4.08
CA GLU A 30 -30.12 -12.67 3.02
C GLU A 30 -29.21 -11.48 3.24
N GLY A 31 -27.97 -11.79 3.60
CA GLY A 31 -26.95 -10.83 4.02
C GLY A 31 -26.96 -9.59 3.14
N ILE A 32 -27.26 -8.46 3.77
CA ILE A 32 -27.00 -7.14 3.23
C ILE A 32 -25.50 -7.14 2.91
N GLY A 33 -25.18 -7.18 1.61
CA GLY A 33 -23.82 -7.00 1.12
C GLY A 33 -23.21 -5.78 1.78
N ASP A 34 -21.97 -5.96 2.24
CA ASP A 34 -21.18 -4.92 2.88
C ASP A 34 -21.30 -3.62 2.09
N ALA A 35 -21.91 -2.60 2.70
CA ALA A 35 -22.07 -1.28 2.10
C ALA A 35 -20.71 -0.59 1.82
N SER A 36 -19.59 -1.21 2.19
CA SER A 36 -18.24 -0.83 1.74
C SER A 36 -17.94 -1.18 0.27
N GLU A 37 -18.79 -1.97 -0.40
CA GLU A 37 -18.61 -2.39 -1.80
C GLU A 37 -19.28 -1.46 -2.83
N LEU A 38 -19.72 -0.26 -2.41
CA LEU A 38 -20.12 0.81 -3.32
C LEU A 38 -18.94 1.79 -3.53
N VAL A 39 -17.85 1.27 -4.09
CA VAL A 39 -16.78 2.12 -4.62
C VAL A 39 -17.29 2.71 -5.93
N PHE A 40 -17.34 4.04 -6.00
CA PHE A 40 -17.65 4.71 -7.26
C PHE A 40 -16.59 4.32 -8.30
N PRO A 41 -16.98 3.90 -9.52
CA PRO A 41 -16.01 3.57 -10.55
C PRO A 41 -15.15 4.81 -10.84
N GLY A 42 -13.90 4.81 -10.36
CA GLY A 42 -12.94 5.89 -10.58
C GLY A 42 -11.97 6.22 -9.43
N GLU A 43 -12.24 5.82 -8.18
CA GLU A 43 -11.32 6.08 -7.06
C GLU A 43 -10.83 4.77 -6.44
N ALA A 44 -9.51 4.54 -6.47
CA ALA A 44 -8.94 3.35 -5.86
C ALA A 44 -9.03 3.41 -4.33
N ARG A 45 -9.39 2.30 -3.67
CA ARG A 45 -9.58 2.24 -2.21
C ARG A 45 -8.29 2.44 -1.43
N HIS A 46 -7.17 2.04 -2.01
CA HIS A 46 -5.86 2.15 -1.38
C HIS A 46 -5.07 3.31 -1.95
N LYS A 47 -4.41 4.06 -1.09
CA LYS A 47 -3.50 5.15 -1.46
C LYS A 47 -2.23 5.02 -0.65
N VAL A 48 -1.08 5.08 -1.30
CA VAL A 48 0.23 4.94 -0.64
C VAL A 48 1.25 5.88 -1.26
N VAL A 49 2.06 6.48 -0.40
CA VAL A 49 3.17 7.33 -0.81
C VAL A 49 4.49 6.80 -0.24
N TYR A 50 5.48 6.64 -1.11
CA TYR A 50 6.83 6.26 -0.74
C TYR A 50 7.74 7.47 -0.74
N GLN A 51 8.58 7.59 0.29
CA GLN A 51 9.74 8.46 0.24
C GLN A 51 10.92 7.73 -0.40
N LEU A 52 11.54 8.37 -1.40
CA LEU A 52 12.78 7.93 -2.03
C LEU A 52 13.84 9.03 -1.87
N ASN A 53 14.71 8.92 -0.86
CA ASN A 53 15.64 10.00 -0.50
C ASN A 53 17.13 9.64 -0.45
N LYS A 54 17.49 8.38 -0.74
CA LYS A 54 18.89 7.92 -0.73
C LYS A 54 19.34 7.55 -2.15
N ALA A 55 20.64 7.65 -2.40
CA ALA A 55 21.28 7.21 -3.64
C ALA A 55 21.79 5.75 -3.57
N ASP A 56 21.53 5.07 -2.45
CA ASP A 56 21.91 3.68 -2.26
C ASP A 56 21.09 2.76 -3.17
N ASN A 57 21.76 1.88 -3.89
CA ASN A 57 21.14 1.05 -4.92
C ASN A 57 20.16 0.05 -4.31
N ASP A 58 20.55 -0.64 -3.25
CA ASP A 58 19.70 -1.63 -2.59
C ASP A 58 18.44 -0.95 -2.05
N TYR A 59 18.59 0.20 -1.40
CA TYR A 59 17.45 1.01 -0.96
C TYR A 59 16.48 1.38 -2.10
N GLN A 60 17.00 1.90 -3.22
CA GLN A 60 16.17 2.25 -4.37
C GLN A 60 15.44 1.03 -4.93
N GLU A 61 16.15 -0.10 -5.06
CA GLU A 61 15.56 -1.35 -5.52
C GLU A 61 14.48 -1.88 -4.59
N HIS A 62 14.67 -1.81 -3.29
CA HIS A 62 13.67 -2.24 -2.31
C HIS A 62 12.40 -1.40 -2.37
N ILE A 63 12.51 -0.07 -2.51
CA ILE A 63 11.35 0.82 -2.66
C ILE A 63 10.57 0.47 -3.93
N LEU A 64 11.26 0.37 -5.07
CA LEU A 64 10.63 0.07 -6.36
C LEU A 64 10.04 -1.35 -6.39
N PHE A 65 10.71 -2.33 -5.77
CA PHE A 65 10.17 -3.68 -5.63
C PHE A 65 8.90 -3.71 -4.78
N SER A 66 8.89 -2.96 -3.67
CA SER A 66 7.71 -2.85 -2.80
C SER A 66 6.52 -2.24 -3.52
N ALA A 67 6.72 -1.11 -4.23
CA ALA A 67 5.70 -0.48 -5.05
C ALA A 67 5.14 -1.47 -6.10
N GLY A 68 6.02 -2.18 -6.82
CA GLY A 68 5.60 -3.21 -7.77
C GLY A 68 4.86 -4.39 -7.12
N ALA A 69 5.18 -4.74 -5.87
CA ALA A 69 4.46 -5.77 -5.14
C ALA A 69 3.05 -5.32 -4.74
N LEU A 70 2.87 -4.05 -4.36
CA LEU A 70 1.55 -3.49 -4.10
C LEU A 70 0.69 -3.43 -5.36
N LEU A 71 1.26 -2.99 -6.50
CA LEU A 71 0.56 -3.03 -7.80
C LEU A 71 0.10 -4.45 -8.15
N ARG A 72 0.97 -5.46 -8.02
CA ARG A 72 0.57 -6.86 -8.32
C ARG A 72 -0.53 -7.38 -7.39
N LYS A 73 -0.59 -6.88 -6.15
CA LYS A 73 -1.56 -7.34 -5.15
C LYS A 73 -2.93 -6.69 -5.34
N TYR A 74 -2.96 -5.38 -5.58
CA TYR A 74 -4.20 -4.60 -5.60
C TYR A 74 -4.66 -4.22 -7.02
N GLY A 75 -3.80 -4.39 -8.04
CA GLY A 75 -4.13 -4.03 -9.42
C GLY A 75 -4.46 -2.54 -9.53
N ASP A 76 -5.60 -2.24 -10.15
CA ASP A 76 -6.11 -0.88 -10.34
C ASP A 76 -6.76 -0.30 -9.06
N ASP A 77 -6.87 -1.08 -7.98
CA ASP A 77 -7.44 -0.67 -6.69
C ASP A 77 -6.39 -0.06 -5.74
N ILE A 78 -5.31 0.52 -6.28
CA ILE A 78 -4.33 1.29 -5.53
C ILE A 78 -3.75 2.48 -6.31
N HIS A 79 -3.65 3.64 -5.66
CA HIS A 79 -2.84 4.77 -6.11
C HIS A 79 -1.48 4.75 -5.39
N ILE A 80 -0.40 4.83 -6.17
CA ILE A 80 0.98 4.83 -5.65
C ILE A 80 1.70 6.08 -6.15
N VAL A 81 2.22 6.86 -5.21
CA VAL A 81 3.12 7.98 -5.48
C VAL A 81 4.50 7.68 -4.89
N ILE A 82 5.56 7.98 -5.64
CA ILE A 82 6.94 7.92 -5.15
C ILE A 82 7.54 9.32 -5.20
N VAL A 83 7.82 9.89 -4.04
CA VAL A 83 8.38 11.25 -3.92
C VAL A 83 9.90 11.16 -3.78
N ALA A 84 10.60 11.66 -4.78
CA ALA A 84 12.05 11.63 -4.86
C ALA A 84 12.67 12.95 -4.34
N ILE A 85 13.45 12.85 -3.27
CA ILE A 85 14.03 14.00 -2.55
C ILE A 85 15.55 13.83 -2.45
N GLY A 86 16.31 14.92 -2.56
CA GLY A 86 17.75 14.88 -2.34
C GLY A 86 18.46 13.89 -3.27
N PRO A 87 19.39 13.04 -2.75
CA PRO A 87 20.10 12.06 -3.58
C PRO A 87 19.19 11.12 -4.38
N GLY A 88 17.98 10.83 -3.91
CA GLY A 88 17.03 9.95 -4.58
C GLY A 88 16.52 10.47 -5.93
N ILE A 89 16.49 11.79 -6.15
CA ILE A 89 15.94 12.40 -7.37
C ILE A 89 16.62 11.95 -8.66
N HIS A 90 17.85 11.44 -8.57
CA HIS A 90 18.63 11.02 -9.72
C HIS A 90 17.96 9.89 -10.51
N VAL A 91 17.10 9.08 -9.88
CA VAL A 91 16.34 8.04 -10.59
C VAL A 91 15.33 8.62 -11.60
N LEU A 92 14.99 9.91 -11.48
CA LEU A 92 14.05 10.63 -12.34
C LEU A 92 14.73 11.52 -13.38
N GLY A 93 16.07 11.61 -13.39
CA GLY A 93 16.80 12.44 -14.34
C GLY A 93 17.07 11.72 -15.67
N LYS A 94 16.89 12.42 -16.79
CA LYS A 94 17.34 11.97 -18.13
C LYS A 94 18.86 11.76 -18.18
N LYS A 95 19.60 12.63 -17.49
CA LYS A 95 21.07 12.60 -17.37
C LYS A 95 21.46 12.76 -15.91
N PRO A 96 21.41 11.68 -15.11
CA PRO A 96 21.65 11.79 -13.68
C PRO A 96 23.11 12.15 -13.39
N LEU A 97 23.32 13.06 -12.43
CA LEU A 97 24.64 13.46 -11.93
C LEU A 97 25.24 12.45 -10.93
N ARG A 98 24.50 11.39 -10.60
CA ARG A 98 24.93 10.25 -9.79
C ARG A 98 24.65 8.96 -10.56
N PRO A 99 25.43 7.90 -10.34
CA PRO A 99 25.13 6.61 -10.94
C PRO A 99 23.73 6.14 -10.55
N VAL A 100 22.97 5.72 -11.55
CA VAL A 100 21.70 4.98 -11.39
C VAL A 100 21.86 3.71 -12.19
N THR A 101 21.62 2.56 -11.57
CA THR A 101 21.78 1.27 -12.25
C THR A 101 20.72 1.11 -13.33
N GLU A 102 21.05 0.37 -14.38
CA GLU A 102 20.11 0.14 -15.49
C GLU A 102 18.82 -0.57 -15.01
N MET A 103 18.95 -1.46 -14.03
CA MET A 103 17.81 -2.13 -13.40
C MET A 103 16.87 -1.15 -12.67
N VAL A 104 17.43 -0.16 -11.95
CA VAL A 104 16.61 0.90 -11.32
C VAL A 104 15.90 1.73 -12.40
N ARG A 105 16.61 2.13 -13.47
CA ARG A 105 16.00 2.90 -14.59
C ARG A 105 14.83 2.15 -15.22
N GLN A 106 15.03 0.86 -15.55
CA GLN A 106 13.99 0.01 -16.12
C GLN A 106 12.79 -0.17 -15.20
N ARG A 107 13.01 -0.31 -13.88
CA ARG A 107 11.92 -0.43 -12.90
C ARG A 107 11.12 0.87 -12.77
N VAL A 108 11.78 2.02 -12.73
CA VAL A 108 11.10 3.32 -12.69
C VAL A 108 10.23 3.51 -13.94
N GLU A 109 10.78 3.26 -15.13
CA GLU A 109 10.03 3.35 -16.40
C GLU A 109 8.85 2.38 -16.43
N SER A 110 9.06 1.13 -16.02
CA SER A 110 7.98 0.13 -15.98
C SER A 110 6.88 0.52 -14.99
N LEU A 111 7.22 0.96 -13.78
CA LEU A 111 6.24 1.37 -12.78
C LEU A 111 5.41 2.57 -13.25
N ALA A 112 6.04 3.54 -13.92
CA ALA A 112 5.35 4.68 -14.51
C ALA A 112 4.34 4.24 -15.59
N GLN A 113 4.68 3.25 -16.42
CA GLN A 113 3.76 2.68 -17.40
C GLN A 113 2.54 1.99 -16.76
N TYR A 114 2.67 1.51 -15.52
CA TYR A 114 1.58 0.90 -14.74
C TYR A 114 0.91 1.87 -13.77
N GLY A 115 1.06 3.19 -13.99
CA GLY A 115 0.31 4.21 -13.26
C GLY A 115 0.90 4.64 -11.91
N VAL A 116 2.14 4.25 -11.60
CA VAL A 116 2.85 4.83 -10.44
C VAL A 116 3.30 6.24 -10.78
N GLU A 117 2.90 7.20 -9.95
CA GLU A 117 3.29 8.59 -10.09
C GLU A 117 4.65 8.85 -9.44
N PHE A 118 5.46 9.68 -10.08
CA PHE A 118 6.79 10.05 -9.58
C PHE A 118 6.85 11.57 -9.40
N HIS A 119 7.04 12.00 -8.15
CA HIS A 119 7.16 13.40 -7.80
C HIS A 119 8.63 13.77 -7.57
N ALA A 120 9.12 14.77 -8.29
CA ALA A 120 10.46 15.30 -8.21
C ALA A 120 10.48 16.56 -7.34
N CYS A 121 11.28 16.55 -6.27
CA CYS A 121 11.37 17.70 -5.36
C CYS A 121 12.07 18.91 -6.01
N GLY A 122 11.34 19.98 -6.25
CA GLY A 122 11.79 21.23 -6.88
C GLY A 122 12.94 21.91 -6.14
N ASN A 123 12.95 21.92 -4.80
CA ASN A 123 14.11 22.40 -4.03
C ASN A 123 15.39 21.59 -4.31
N THR A 124 15.25 20.28 -4.55
CA THR A 124 16.39 19.46 -4.94
C THR A 124 16.81 19.78 -6.38
N MET A 125 15.85 19.92 -7.30
CA MET A 125 16.11 20.32 -8.69
C MET A 125 16.86 21.66 -8.77
N LYS A 126 16.39 22.68 -8.04
CA LYS A 126 17.06 23.99 -7.92
C LYS A 126 18.51 23.86 -7.47
N THR A 127 18.79 22.96 -6.52
CA THR A 127 20.16 22.70 -6.03
C THR A 127 21.05 22.06 -7.10
N LEU A 128 20.47 21.22 -7.96
CA LEU A 128 21.17 20.55 -9.06
C LEU A 128 21.24 21.41 -10.34
N GLY A 129 20.55 22.56 -10.37
CA GLY A 129 20.37 23.37 -11.58
C GLY A 129 19.50 22.68 -12.63
N TRP A 130 18.60 21.78 -12.20
CA TRP A 130 17.69 21.05 -13.08
C TRP A 130 16.38 21.82 -13.31
N THR A 131 15.79 21.55 -14.45
CA THR A 131 14.45 21.98 -14.88
C THR A 131 13.60 20.75 -15.21
N GLU A 132 12.31 20.95 -15.51
CA GLU A 132 11.45 19.86 -16.01
C GLU A 132 12.03 19.16 -17.26
N ASP A 133 12.77 19.90 -18.10
CA ASP A 133 13.42 19.34 -19.30
C ASP A 133 14.52 18.33 -18.98
N ASP A 134 15.05 18.34 -17.75
CA ASP A 134 16.04 17.38 -17.27
C ASP A 134 15.40 16.11 -16.68
N LEU A 135 14.10 16.14 -16.38
CA LEU A 135 13.36 15.01 -15.83
C LEU A 135 12.87 14.05 -16.92
N LEU A 136 12.69 12.79 -16.56
CA LEU A 136 11.96 11.81 -17.36
C LEU A 136 10.51 12.30 -17.60
N PRO A 137 9.91 12.04 -18.78
CA PRO A 137 8.67 12.70 -19.21
C PRO A 137 7.44 12.39 -18.34
N PHE A 138 7.48 11.34 -17.52
CA PHE A 138 6.41 10.98 -16.59
C PHE A 138 6.61 11.54 -15.17
N ALA A 139 7.77 12.13 -14.87
CA ALA A 139 8.03 12.72 -13.57
C ALA A 139 7.42 14.12 -13.49
N LYS A 140 6.74 14.40 -12.39
CA LYS A 140 6.10 15.69 -12.11
C LYS A 140 6.94 16.45 -11.09
N GLU A 141 7.28 17.70 -11.38
CA GLU A 141 7.88 18.58 -10.37
C GLU A 141 6.85 18.98 -9.30
N VAL A 142 7.26 18.91 -8.03
CA VAL A 142 6.52 19.45 -6.89
C VAL A 142 7.42 20.44 -6.14
N GLU A 143 6.87 21.56 -5.65
CA GLU A 143 7.71 22.66 -5.11
C GLU A 143 8.61 22.20 -3.96
N VAL A 144 8.03 21.48 -2.98
CA VAL A 144 8.73 20.97 -1.80
C VAL A 144 8.32 19.51 -1.57
N GLY A 145 9.21 18.56 -1.88
CA GLY A 145 8.88 17.13 -1.76
C GLY A 145 8.49 16.67 -0.34
N ALA A 146 8.99 17.33 0.71
CA ALA A 146 8.55 17.03 2.07
C ALA A 146 7.13 17.53 2.37
N ALA A 147 6.72 18.66 1.76
CA ALA A 147 5.35 19.15 1.85
C ALA A 147 4.42 18.22 1.05
N ASP A 148 4.82 17.81 -0.14
CA ASP A 148 4.08 16.85 -0.96
C ASP A 148 3.82 15.52 -0.24
N LEU A 149 4.82 14.97 0.47
CA LEU A 149 4.63 13.80 1.34
C LEU A 149 3.59 14.05 2.45
N MET A 150 3.56 15.25 3.03
CA MET A 150 2.63 15.61 4.11
C MET A 150 1.22 15.81 3.56
N GLU A 151 1.07 16.56 2.47
CA GLU A 151 -0.21 16.85 1.80
C GLU A 151 -0.87 15.55 1.29
N LEU A 152 -0.09 14.64 0.69
CA LEU A 152 -0.61 13.32 0.32
C LEU A 152 -1.10 12.52 1.54
N GLN A 153 -0.42 12.61 2.69
CA GLN A 153 -0.92 11.97 3.91
C GLN A 153 -2.24 12.59 4.38
N GLU A 154 -2.40 13.91 4.27
CA GLU A 154 -3.66 14.61 4.57
C GLU A 154 -4.80 14.18 3.64
N GLU A 155 -4.48 13.80 2.40
CA GLU A 155 -5.40 13.20 1.41
C GLU A 155 -5.68 11.70 1.64
N GLY A 156 -5.13 11.12 2.71
CA GLY A 156 -5.37 9.73 3.11
C GLY A 156 -4.37 8.71 2.56
N TYR A 157 -3.22 9.15 2.01
CA TYR A 157 -2.16 8.25 1.61
C TYR A 157 -1.45 7.65 2.83
N ALA A 158 -1.28 6.33 2.84
CA ALA A 158 -0.38 5.69 3.79
C ALA A 158 1.07 6.02 3.44
N TYR A 159 1.83 6.54 4.41
CA TYR A 159 3.24 6.86 4.22
C TYR A 159 4.15 5.67 4.53
N ILE A 160 5.09 5.40 3.63
CA ILE A 160 6.06 4.31 3.75
C ILE A 160 7.50 4.81 3.56
N SER A 161 8.36 4.48 4.53
CA SER A 161 9.80 4.81 4.52
C SER A 161 10.64 3.78 5.29
N TRP A 162 11.88 3.54 4.85
CA TRP A 162 12.92 2.79 5.59
C TRP A 162 14.35 3.21 5.20
#